data_AF-A0A2V6QKF2-F1
#
_entry.id   AF-A0A2V6QKF2-F1
#
_cell.length_a   1.000
_cell.length_b   1.000
_cell.length_c   1.000
_cell.angle_alpha   90.00
_cell.angle_beta   90.00
_cell.angle_gamma   90.00
#
_symmetry.space_group_name_H-M   'P 1'
#
loop_
_entity.id
_entity.type
_entity.pdbx_description
1 polymer ?
#
loop_
_entity_poly.entity_id
_entity_poly.type
_entity_poly.pdbx_seq_one_letter_code
_entity_poly.pdbx_strand_id
1 'polypeptide(L)'
;MLAVSIVALAAPGWAQDPDRTSLGRVAFTTDAGLVKGCTLLGRVKDDEVKDLRRKIVRLGGDTAVVAFGYADIHADVYRCPAPKTPPPPVPPDIPPPPAGTPPPPPPR
;
A
#
# COMPACT_ATOMS: atom_id res chain seq x y z
N MET A 1 -22.85 -13.16 -38.07
CA MET A 1 -22.03 -13.56 -36.92
C MET A 1 -20.97 -12.48 -36.71
N LEU A 2 -21.21 -11.49 -35.83
CA LEU A 2 -20.25 -10.42 -35.55
C LEU A 2 -19.19 -10.92 -34.58
N ALA A 3 -17.92 -10.82 -34.95
CA ALA A 3 -16.77 -11.15 -34.11
C ALA A 3 -16.44 -9.96 -33.18
N VAL A 4 -16.36 -10.23 -31.88
CA VAL A 4 -15.98 -9.24 -30.86
C VAL A 4 -14.52 -9.45 -30.50
N SER A 5 -13.67 -8.51 -30.87
CA SER A 5 -12.24 -8.49 -30.51
C SER A 5 -12.06 -7.90 -29.11
N ILE A 6 -11.53 -8.68 -28.18
CA ILE A 6 -11.22 -8.24 -26.81
C ILE A 6 -9.80 -7.66 -26.80
N VAL A 7 -9.68 -6.35 -26.64
CA VAL A 7 -8.40 -5.67 -26.42
C VAL A 7 -8.07 -5.72 -24.92
N ALA A 8 -6.98 -6.40 -24.57
CA ALA A 8 -6.47 -6.43 -23.20
C ALA A 8 -5.61 -5.19 -22.93
N LEU A 9 -6.11 -4.27 -22.09
CA LEU A 9 -5.31 -3.16 -21.58
C LEU A 9 -4.46 -3.65 -20.39
N ALA A 10 -3.14 -3.68 -20.57
CA ALA A 10 -2.19 -3.88 -19.48
C ALA A 10 -2.15 -2.61 -18.61
N ALA A 11 -2.64 -2.70 -17.37
CA ALA A 11 -2.46 -1.64 -16.38
C ALA A 11 -1.05 -1.72 -15.78
N PRO A 12 -0.37 -0.59 -15.53
CA PRO A 12 0.95 -0.58 -14.91
C PRO A 12 0.85 -1.08 -13.46
N GLY A 13 1.44 -2.24 -13.20
CA GLY A 13 1.58 -2.78 -11.85
C GLY A 13 2.68 -2.03 -11.10
N TRP A 14 2.30 -1.28 -10.06
CA TRP A 14 3.26 -0.68 -9.14
C TRP A 14 3.97 -1.79 -8.35
N ALA A 15 5.24 -2.01 -8.66
CA ALA A 15 6.13 -2.85 -7.86
C ALA A 15 6.19 -2.33 -6.42
N GLN A 16 5.92 -3.19 -5.44
CA GLN A 16 5.97 -2.86 -4.02
C GLN A 16 7.25 -3.44 -3.42
N ASP A 17 8.11 -2.56 -2.94
CA ASP A 17 9.34 -2.85 -2.20
C ASP A 17 9.01 -3.52 -0.85
N PRO A 18 9.59 -4.70 -0.51
CA PRO A 18 9.19 -5.49 0.66
C PRO A 18 9.60 -4.91 2.03
N ASP A 19 10.53 -3.95 2.09
CA ASP A 19 11.18 -3.51 3.35
C ASP A 19 10.45 -2.40 4.16
N ARG A 20 9.23 -2.00 3.78
CA ARG A 20 8.43 -0.97 4.52
C ARG A 20 7.25 -1.54 5.33
N THR A 21 7.37 -2.76 5.83
CA THR A 21 6.25 -3.62 6.26
C THR A 21 5.72 -3.43 7.69
N SER A 22 6.14 -2.40 8.46
CA SER A 22 5.64 -2.17 9.84
C SER A 22 4.77 -0.91 10.04
N LEU A 23 4.44 -0.19 8.97
CA LEU A 23 3.29 0.72 8.98
C LEU A 23 2.23 0.09 8.08
N GLY A 24 1.03 -0.17 8.60
CA GLY A 24 -0.09 -0.67 7.81
C GLY A 24 -0.11 0.02 6.45
N ARG A 25 -0.05 -0.77 5.37
CA ARG A 25 -0.09 -0.23 4.01
C ARG A 25 -1.44 0.46 3.86
N VAL A 26 -1.43 1.78 3.85
CA VAL A 26 -2.62 2.59 3.58
C VAL A 26 -2.53 3.04 2.14
N ALA A 27 -3.48 2.59 1.31
CA ALA A 27 -3.64 3.05 -0.05
C ALA A 27 -4.37 4.40 -0.04
N PHE A 28 -3.70 5.46 -0.48
CA PHE A 28 -4.33 6.77 -0.67
C PHE A 28 -4.79 6.90 -2.12
N THR A 29 -6.03 7.34 -2.31
CA THR A 29 -6.63 7.56 -3.63
C THR A 29 -7.49 8.81 -3.62
N THR A 30 -7.68 9.46 -4.76
CA THR A 30 -8.68 10.52 -4.95
C THR A 30 -9.91 10.01 -5.70
N ASP A 31 -9.88 8.76 -6.15
CA ASP A 31 -10.96 8.13 -6.91
C ASP A 31 -11.84 7.26 -6.00
N ALA A 32 -13.10 7.67 -5.84
CA ALA A 32 -14.12 6.93 -5.11
C ALA A 32 -14.55 5.62 -5.82
N GLY A 33 -14.23 5.46 -7.11
CA GLY A 33 -14.48 4.23 -7.87
C GLY A 33 -13.67 3.03 -7.35
N LEU A 34 -12.52 3.27 -6.73
CA LEU A 34 -11.61 2.22 -6.22
C LEU A 34 -12.04 1.62 -4.88
N VAL A 35 -12.99 2.25 -4.17
CA VAL A 35 -13.49 1.75 -2.88
C VAL A 35 -14.82 0.99 -2.99
N LYS A 36 -15.22 0.62 -4.21
CA LYS A 36 -16.40 -0.22 -4.44
C LYS A 36 -16.23 -1.59 -3.76
N GLY A 37 -17.12 -1.91 -2.83
CA GLY A 37 -17.05 -3.15 -2.04
C GLY A 37 -16.18 -3.07 -0.78
N CYS A 38 -15.62 -1.89 -0.47
CA CYS A 38 -14.96 -1.64 0.80
C CYS A 38 -15.96 -1.11 1.84
N THR A 39 -15.67 -1.34 3.12
CA THR A 39 -16.49 -0.85 4.24
C THR A 39 -15.99 0.52 4.68
N LEU A 40 -16.85 1.54 4.67
CA LEU A 40 -16.51 2.86 5.23
C LEU A 40 -16.43 2.75 6.76
N LEU A 41 -15.30 3.14 7.33
CA LEU A 41 -15.05 3.15 8.77
C LEU A 41 -15.31 4.53 9.39
N GLY A 42 -15.06 5.60 8.64
CA GLY A 42 -15.29 6.96 9.11
C GLY A 42 -14.53 8.00 8.30
N ARG A 43 -14.61 9.25 8.74
CA ARG A 43 -13.92 10.40 8.14
C ARG A 43 -12.89 10.96 9.10
N VAL A 44 -11.70 11.27 8.60
CA VAL A 44 -10.62 11.92 9.34
C VAL A 44 -10.14 13.16 8.61
N LYS A 45 -9.44 14.03 9.34
CA LYS A 45 -8.79 15.24 8.81
C LYS A 45 -7.45 15.43 9.50
N ASP A 46 -6.45 15.83 8.72
CA ASP A 46 -5.14 16.28 9.18
C ASP A 46 -4.56 17.29 8.17
N ASP A 47 -3.59 18.05 8.60
CA ASP A 47 -2.73 18.92 7.79
C ASP A 47 -1.54 18.16 7.19
N GLU A 48 -1.10 17.07 7.84
CA GLU A 48 0.00 16.22 7.35
C GLU A 48 -0.44 14.79 7.00
N VAL A 49 0.01 14.29 5.84
CA VAL A 49 -0.24 12.90 5.38
C VAL A 49 0.31 11.85 6.37
N LYS A 50 1.41 12.16 7.07
CA LYS A 50 2.02 11.23 8.04
C LYS A 50 1.09 10.96 9.23
N ASP A 51 0.48 12.02 9.75
CA ASP A 51 -0.43 11.91 10.89
C ASP A 51 -1.82 11.44 10.45
N LEU A 52 -2.25 11.82 9.24
CA LEU A 52 -3.41 11.24 8.57
C LEU A 52 -3.30 9.71 8.48
N ARG A 53 -2.16 9.20 7.99
CA ARG A 53 -1.89 7.76 7.90
C ARG A 53 -1.99 7.10 9.27
N ARG A 54 -1.46 7.73 10.31
CA ARG A 54 -1.53 7.21 11.67
C ARG A 54 -2.97 7.13 12.17
N LYS A 55 -3.81 8.15 11.89
CA LYS A 55 -5.25 8.12 12.23
C LYS A 55 -6.00 7.03 11.48
N ILE A 56 -5.72 6.86 10.19
CA ILE A 56 -6.32 5.81 9.36
C ILE A 56 -6.01 4.41 9.92
N VAL A 57 -4.74 4.15 10.24
CA VAL A 57 -4.32 2.86 10.83
C VAL A 57 -4.97 2.65 12.20
N ARG A 58 -5.10 3.70 13.02
CA ARG A 58 -5.79 3.62 14.33
C ARG A 58 -7.28 3.27 14.19
N LEU A 59 -7.94 3.73 13.13
CA LEU A 59 -9.31 3.34 12.81
C LEU A 59 -9.41 1.91 12.24
N GLY A 60 -8.27 1.27 11.94
CA GLY A 60 -8.22 -0.05 11.33
C GLY A 60 -8.43 -0.03 9.81
N GLY A 61 -8.34 1.13 9.17
CA GLY A 61 -8.45 1.29 7.72
C GLY A 61 -7.17 0.92 6.97
N ASP A 62 -7.34 0.49 5.73
CA ASP A 62 -6.26 0.16 4.79
C ASP A 62 -6.31 1.00 3.50
N THR A 63 -7.41 1.72 3.28
CA THR A 63 -7.63 2.55 2.09
C THR A 63 -8.27 3.86 2.51
N ALA A 64 -7.87 4.96 1.89
CA ALA A 64 -8.41 6.28 2.18
C ALA A 64 -8.64 7.08 0.90
N VAL A 65 -9.87 7.57 0.72
CA VAL A 65 -10.20 8.53 -0.34
C VAL A 65 -9.93 9.92 0.20
N VAL A 66 -8.91 10.59 -0.32
CA VAL A 66 -8.48 11.91 0.14
C VAL A 66 -9.08 13.02 -0.69
N ALA A 67 -9.40 14.13 -0.02
CA ALA A 67 -9.74 15.40 -0.61
C ALA A 67 -8.85 16.49 0.00
N PHE A 68 -8.20 17.27 -0.86
CA PHE A 68 -7.30 18.34 -0.43
C PHE A 68 -8.06 19.66 -0.34
N GLY A 69 -8.06 20.25 0.85
CA GLY A 69 -8.43 21.64 1.08
C GLY A 69 -7.23 22.58 0.91
N TYR A 70 -7.40 23.84 1.29
CA TYR A 70 -6.34 24.85 1.17
C TYR A 70 -5.20 24.67 2.20
N ALA A 71 -5.53 24.18 3.39
CA ALA A 71 -4.58 24.00 4.49
C ALA A 71 -4.70 22.62 5.18
N ASP A 72 -5.61 21.78 4.69
CA ASP A 72 -6.00 20.54 5.34
C ASP A 72 -6.34 19.45 4.33
N ILE A 73 -6.27 18.22 4.78
CA ILE A 73 -6.52 17.00 4.03
C ILE A 73 -7.63 16.25 4.74
N HIS A 74 -8.74 16.08 4.05
CA HIS A 74 -9.84 15.24 4.48
C HIS A 74 -9.66 13.84 3.91
N ALA A 75 -10.03 12.81 4.66
CA ALA A 75 -10.01 11.44 4.16
C ALA A 75 -11.22 10.65 4.64
N ASP A 76 -11.92 10.03 3.70
CA ASP A 76 -12.88 8.96 3.98
C ASP A 76 -12.11 7.64 4.07
N VAL A 77 -12.20 6.98 5.23
CA VAL A 77 -11.40 5.81 5.60
C VAL A 77 -12.19 4.55 5.35
N TYR A 78 -11.59 3.61 4.64
CA TYR A 78 -12.20 2.34 4.26
C TYR A 78 -11.37 1.17 4.72
N ARG A 79 -12.06 0.05 4.97
CA ARG A 79 -11.48 -1.28 5.01
C ARG A 79 -11.88 -2.04 3.77
N CYS A 80 -10.91 -2.34 2.92
CA CYS A 80 -11.14 -3.17 1.76
C CYS A 80 -10.88 -4.65 2.09
N PRO A 81 -11.64 -5.59 1.51
CA PRO A 81 -11.28 -6.99 1.60
C PRO A 81 -9.89 -7.16 0.97
N ALA A 82 -8.97 -7.80 1.70
CA ALA A 82 -7.65 -8.07 1.17
C ALA A 82 -7.79 -8.86 -0.15
N PRO A 83 -7.06 -8.50 -1.21
CA PRO A 83 -7.04 -9.32 -2.40
C PRO A 83 -6.59 -10.73 -1.98
N LYS A 84 -7.41 -11.74 -2.29
CA LYS A 84 -7.12 -13.17 -2.01
C LYS A 84 -6.00 -13.70 -2.90
N THR A 85 -5.00 -12.88 -3.24
CA THR A 85 -3.88 -13.33 -4.04
C THR A 85 -2.90 -14.01 -3.10
N PRO A 86 -2.62 -15.31 -3.28
CA PRO A 86 -1.54 -15.94 -2.54
C PRO A 86 -0.24 -15.15 -2.80
N PRO A 87 0.65 -15.03 -1.79
CA PRO A 87 1.95 -14.41 -2.00
C PRO A 87 2.65 -15.10 -3.20
N PRO A 88 3.39 -14.35 -4.04
CA PRO A 88 4.12 -14.97 -5.13
C PRO A 88 5.03 -16.06 -4.58
N PRO A 89 5.21 -17.19 -5.28
CA PRO A 89 6.16 -18.21 -4.88
C PRO A 89 7.52 -17.56 -4.70
N VAL A 90 8.16 -17.78 -3.55
CA VAL A 90 9.57 -17.38 -3.36
C VAL A 90 10.39 -18.13 -4.42
N PRO A 91 11.19 -17.44 -5.26
CA PRO A 91 12.06 -18.13 -6.20
C PRO A 91 13.01 -19.06 -5.41
N PRO A 92 13.13 -20.34 -5.77
CA PRO A 92 13.88 -21.32 -4.98
C PRO A 92 15.42 -21.15 -4.96
N ASP A 93 15.98 -20.04 -5.47
CA ASP A 93 17.42 -19.93 -5.76
C ASP A 93 18.03 -18.55 -5.45
N ILE A 94 17.68 -17.94 -4.31
CA ILE A 94 18.51 -16.84 -3.79
C ILE A 94 19.61 -17.48 -2.92
N PRO A 95 20.88 -17.51 -3.36
CA PRO A 95 21.96 -18.00 -2.53
C PRO A 95 22.07 -17.16 -1.25
N PRO A 96 22.41 -17.76 -0.10
CA PRO A 96 22.60 -17.00 1.13
C PRO A 96 23.68 -15.92 0.91
N PRO A 97 23.52 -14.72 1.51
CA PRO A 97 24.54 -13.69 1.42
C PRO A 97 25.87 -14.24 1.98
N PRO A 98 27.02 -13.89 1.38
CA PRO A 98 28.32 -14.31 1.90
C PRO A 98 28.49 -13.81 3.34
N ALA A 99 29.06 -14.66 4.20
CA ALA A 99 29.42 -14.26 5.55
C ALA A 99 30.35 -13.04 5.48
N GLY A 100 29.91 -11.92 6.06
CA GLY A 100 30.71 -10.70 6.13
C GLY A 100 32.05 -10.97 6.82
N THR A 101 33.11 -10.29 6.40
CA THR A 101 34.41 -10.40 7.06
C THR A 101 34.30 -9.93 8.51
N PRO A 102 34.97 -10.60 9.47
CA PRO A 102 34.96 -10.16 10.86
C PRO A 102 35.47 -8.71 10.98
N PRO A 103 34.91 -7.91 11.91
CA PRO A 103 35.37 -6.54 12.11
C PRO A 103 36.85 -6.52 12.51
N PRO A 104 37.62 -5.48 12.11
CA PRO A 104 39.02 -5.36 12.47
C PRO A 104 39.18 -5.26 14.00
N PRO A 105 40.30 -5.77 14.56
CA PRO A 105 40.58 -5.62 15.98
C PRO A 105 40.74 -4.13 16.35
N PRO A 106 40.40 -3.73 17.58
CA PRO A 106 40.61 -2.36 18.04
C PRO A 106 42.11 -2.00 18.05
N PRO A 107 42.47 -0.73 17.77
CA PRO A 107 43.84 -0.25 17.90
C PRO A 107 44.30 -0.31 19.36
N ARG A 108 45.60 -0.61 19.57
CA ARG A 108 46.27 -0.55 20.88
C ARG A 108 46.72 0.86 21.21
#